data_AF-A0A9X4NIM6-F1
#
_entry.id   AF-A0A9X4NIM6-F1
#
_cell.length_a   1.000
_cell.length_b   1.000
_cell.length_c   1.000
_cell.angle_alpha   90.00
_cell.angle_beta   90.00
_cell.angle_gamma   90.00
#
_symmetry.space_group_name_H-M   'P 1'
#
loop_
_entity.id
_entity.type
_entity.pdbx_description
1 polymer ?
#
loop_
_entity_poly.entity_id
_entity_poly.type
_entity_poly.pdbx_seq_one_letter_code
_entity_poly.pdbx_strand_id
1 'polypeptide(L)'
;MEIKIRYLQSTELAKIDRIAKKIGVSREEFLRRIIRKEIASAGEFLELDSENKIRKALAYQLKESNDLNRILIQQIEELKNGTN
;
A
#
# COMPACT_ATOMS: atom_id res chain seq x y z
N MET A 1 -28.91 -5.75 9.76
CA MET A 1 -28.05 -6.89 9.43
C MET A 1 -27.16 -7.12 10.63
N GLU A 2 -27.46 -8.13 11.45
CA GLU A 2 -26.78 -8.37 12.72
C GLU A 2 -25.33 -8.82 12.50
N ILE A 3 -24.34 -8.09 13.02
CA ILE A 3 -22.93 -8.50 12.96
C ILE A 3 -22.70 -9.57 14.03
N LYS A 4 -22.69 -10.84 13.63
CA LYS A 4 -22.33 -11.96 14.51
C LYS A 4 -20.83 -12.12 14.56
N ILE A 5 -20.21 -11.64 15.65
CA ILE A 5 -18.79 -11.90 15.91
C ILE A 5 -18.65 -13.27 16.57
N ARG A 6 -17.93 -14.17 15.92
CA ARG A 6 -17.61 -15.51 16.44
C ARG A 6 -16.28 -15.47 17.18
N TYR A 7 -16.10 -16.38 18.14
CA TYR A 7 -14.84 -16.62 18.86
C TYR A 7 -14.34 -15.48 19.77
N LEU A 8 -15.18 -14.53 20.18
CA LEU A 8 -14.82 -13.57 21.21
C LEU A 8 -15.06 -14.14 22.61
N GLN A 9 -14.09 -13.95 23.50
CA GLN A 9 -14.29 -14.23 24.91
C GLN A 9 -15.26 -13.20 25.53
N SER A 10 -15.98 -13.61 26.57
CA SER A 10 -16.94 -12.74 27.28
C SER A 10 -16.28 -11.46 27.84
N THR A 11 -15.02 -11.56 28.23
CA THR A 11 -14.20 -10.44 28.72
C THR A 11 -13.92 -9.39 27.63
N GLU A 12 -13.76 -9.81 26.38
CA GLU A 12 -13.51 -8.95 25.23
C GLU A 12 -14.79 -8.24 24.79
N LEU A 13 -15.92 -8.96 24.76
CA LEU A 13 -17.24 -8.37 24.53
C LEU A 13 -17.56 -7.27 25.54
N ALA A 14 -17.28 -7.51 26.83
CA ALA A 14 -17.48 -6.52 27.88
C ALA A 14 -16.58 -5.27 27.74
N LYS A 15 -15.40 -5.40 27.10
CA LYS A 15 -14.55 -4.24 26.78
C LYS A 15 -15.16 -3.44 25.64
N ILE A 16 -15.60 -4.11 24.57
CA ILE A 16 -16.25 -3.50 23.41
C ILE A 16 -17.50 -2.73 23.85
N ASP A 17 -18.33 -3.31 24.72
CA ASP A 17 -19.54 -2.65 25.25
C ASP A 17 -19.24 -1.39 26.03
N ARG A 18 -18.22 -1.44 26.90
CA ARG A 18 -17.80 -0.26 27.68
C ARG A 18 -17.36 0.88 26.77
N ILE A 19 -16.62 0.57 25.71
CA ILE A 19 -16.13 1.57 24.76
C ILE A 19 -17.28 2.11 23.91
N ALA A 20 -18.15 1.25 23.37
CA ALA A 20 -19.32 1.67 22.60
C ALA A 20 -20.24 2.59 23.43
N LYS A 21 -20.48 2.24 24.70
CA LYS A 21 -21.25 3.06 25.65
C LYS A 21 -20.58 4.41 25.93
N LYS A 22 -19.26 4.44 26.11
CA LYS A 22 -18.49 5.69 26.31
C LYS A 22 -18.61 6.65 25.12
N ILE A 23 -18.72 6.11 23.91
CA ILE A 23 -18.84 6.87 22.66
C ILE A 23 -20.31 7.20 22.34
N GLY A 24 -21.27 6.66 23.09
CA GLY A 24 -22.70 6.93 22.89
C GLY A 24 -23.29 6.23 21.66
N VAL A 25 -22.69 5.12 21.22
CA VAL A 25 -23.14 4.35 20.04
C VAL A 25 -23.50 2.91 20.43
N SER A 26 -24.29 2.26 19.58
CA SER A 26 -24.55 0.82 19.76
C SER A 26 -23.27 0.01 19.55
N ARG A 27 -23.18 -1.17 20.16
CA ARG A 27 -22.09 -2.13 19.94
C ARG A 27 -21.87 -2.38 18.44
N GLU A 28 -22.97 -2.59 17.71
CA GLU A 28 -22.93 -2.87 16.27
C GLU A 28 -22.34 -1.70 15.47
N GLU A 29 -22.75 -0.47 15.78
CA GLU A 29 -22.23 0.73 15.12
C GLU A 29 -20.75 0.97 15.44
N PHE A 30 -20.34 0.73 16.69
CA PHE A 30 -18.93 0.79 17.07
C PHE A 30 -18.08 -0.20 16.25
N LEU A 31 -18.54 -1.45 16.13
CA LEU A 31 -17.86 -2.48 15.34
C LEU A 31 -17.81 -2.12 13.85
N ARG A 32 -18.90 -1.58 13.28
CA ARG A 32 -18.90 -1.09 11.89
C ARG A 32 -17.84 -0.02 11.66
N ARG A 33 -17.70 0.92 12.59
CA ARG A 33 -16.68 1.99 12.50
C ARG A 33 -15.26 1.43 12.54
N ILE A 34 -15.00 0.48 13.44
CA ILE A 34 -13.69 -0.20 13.53
C ILE A 34 -13.38 -0.91 12.21
N ILE A 35 -14.32 -1.71 11.69
CA ILE A 35 -14.14 -2.45 10.43
C ILE A 35 -13.88 -1.49 9.27
N ARG A 36 -14.65 -0.40 9.14
CA ARG A 36 -14.44 0.60 8.09
C ARG A 36 -13.07 1.26 8.19
N LYS A 37 -12.62 1.58 9.40
CA LYS A 37 -11.31 2.19 9.63
C LYS A 37 -10.18 1.23 9.24
N GLU A 38 -10.30 -0.05 9.59
CA GLU A 38 -9.29 -1.04 9.22
C GLU A 38 -9.27 -1.32 7.72
N ILE A 39 -10.43 -1.40 7.07
CA ILE A 39 -10.49 -1.56 5.60
C ILE A 39 -9.84 -0.37 4.90
N ALA A 40 -10.11 0.86 5.36
CA ALA A 40 -9.50 2.06 4.79
C ALA A 40 -7.97 2.05 4.98
N SER A 41 -7.49 1.74 6.20
CA SER A 41 -6.06 1.65 6.49
C SER A 41 -5.35 0.54 5.70
N ALA A 42 -6.01 -0.61 5.52
CA ALA A 42 -5.47 -1.71 4.72
C ALA A 42 -5.45 -1.35 3.22
N GLY A 43 -6.47 -0.65 2.74
CA GLY A 43 -6.54 -0.11 1.38
C GLY A 43 -5.39 0.87 1.10
N GLU A 44 -5.21 1.87 1.97
CA GLU A 44 -4.10 2.83 1.88
C GLU A 44 -2.73 2.14 1.91
N PHE A 45 -2.55 1.13 2.77
CA PHE A 45 -1.30 0.39 2.85
C PHE A 45 -0.99 -0.42 1.58
N LEU A 46 -2.01 -1.05 0.99
CA LEU A 46 -1.88 -1.80 -0.27
C LEU A 46 -1.59 -0.86 -1.45
N GLU A 47 -2.25 0.29 -1.53
CA GLU A 47 -2.00 1.31 -2.54
C GLU A 47 -0.56 1.83 -2.46
N LEU A 48 -0.09 2.19 -1.26
CA LEU A 48 1.29 2.67 -1.05
C LEU A 48 2.36 1.62 -1.40
N ASP A 49 2.16 0.35 -1.05
CA ASP A 49 3.11 -0.71 -1.42
C ASP A 49 3.14 -0.95 -2.93
N SER A 50 1.96 -0.93 -3.58
CA SER A 50 1.85 -1.08 -5.03
C SER A 50 2.52 0.09 -5.78
N GLU A 51 2.29 1.32 -5.33
CA GLU A 51 2.86 2.51 -5.95
C GLU A 51 4.38 2.56 -5.76
N ASN A 52 4.88 2.18 -4.58
CA ASN A 52 6.31 2.11 -4.31
C ASN A 52 7.01 1.04 -5.17
N LYS A 53 6.37 -0.12 -5.38
CA LYS A 53 6.88 -1.16 -6.29
C LYS A 53 6.92 -0.67 -7.74
N ILE A 54 5.88 0.00 -8.21
CA ILE A 54 5.82 0.59 -9.57
C ILE A 54 6.92 1.64 -9.74
N ARG A 55 7.07 2.57 -8.78
CA ARG A 55 8.12 3.60 -8.83
C ARG A 55 9.53 3.00 -8.87
N LYS A 56 9.80 1.95 -8.08
CA LYS A 56 11.10 1.25 -8.12
C LYS A 56 11.36 0.58 -9.46
N ALA A 57 10.37 -0.12 -10.01
CA ALA A 57 10.49 -0.76 -11.32
C ALA A 57 10.74 0.27 -12.43
N LEU A 58 10.02 1.38 -12.41
CA LEU A 58 10.21 2.48 -13.37
C LEU A 58 11.60 3.11 -13.25
N ALA A 59 12.08 3.37 -12.03
CA ALA A 59 13.41 3.91 -11.80
C ALA A 59 14.52 2.97 -12.32
N TYR A 60 14.35 1.66 -12.14
CA TYR A 60 15.26 0.67 -12.68
C TYR A 60 15.29 0.69 -14.22
N GLN A 61 14.12 0.70 -14.86
CA GLN A 61 14.01 0.75 -16.32
C GLN A 61 14.59 2.04 -16.91
N LEU A 62 14.37 3.19 -16.25
CA LEU A 62 14.94 4.47 -16.67
C LEU A 62 16.47 4.46 -16.57
N LYS A 63 17.02 3.86 -15.52
CA LYS A 63 18.47 3.72 -15.37
C LYS A 63 19.05 2.85 -16.48
N GLU A 64 18.46 1.68 -16.71
CA GLU A 64 18.88 0.75 -17.76
C GLU A 64 18.84 1.40 -19.15
N SER A 65 17.76 2.13 -19.45
CA SER A 65 17.62 2.91 -20.69
C SER A 65 18.72 3.97 -20.84
N ASN A 66 19.05 4.68 -19.76
CA ASN A 66 20.11 5.69 -19.78
C ASN A 66 21.51 5.06 -19.98
N ASP A 67 21.77 3.93 -19.34
CA ASP A 67 23.02 3.17 -19.51
C ASP A 67 23.17 2.68 -20.97
N LEU A 68 22.09 2.17 -21.58
CA LEU A 68 22.08 1.78 -22.99
C LEU A 68 22.31 2.97 -23.93
N ASN A 69 21.67 4.11 -23.66
CA ASN A 69 21.89 5.34 -24.44
C ASN A 69 23.35 5.79 -24.35
N ARG A 70 23.96 5.69 -23.18
CA ARG A 70 25.38 6.02 -23.00
C ARG A 70 26.28 5.11 -23.81
N ILE A 71 26.01 3.81 -23.85
CA ILE A 71 26.74 2.84 -24.68
C ILE A 71 26.59 3.17 -26.17
N LEU A 72 25.37 3.48 -26.63
CA LEU A 72 25.10 3.84 -28.02
C LEU A 72 25.85 5.12 -28.43
N ILE A 73 25.83 6.15 -27.58
CA ILE A 73 26.58 7.39 -27.83
C ILE A 73 28.08 7.08 -27.97
N GLN A 74 28.63 6.29 -27.05
CA GLN A 74 30.04 5.92 -27.09
C GLN A 74 30.39 5.16 -28.38
N GLN A 75 29.55 4.21 -28.81
CA GLN A 75 29.76 3.49 -30.07
C GLN A 75 29.68 4.40 -31.30
N ILE A 76 28.75 5.37 -31.32
CA ILE A 76 28.66 6.36 -32.40
C ILE A 76 29.91 7.23 -32.45
N GLU A 77 30.42 7.66 -31.30
CA GLU A 77 31.66 8.44 -31.21
C GLU A 77 32.89 7.63 -31.67
N GLU A 78 32.99 6.36 -31.25
CA GLU A 78 34.05 5.45 -31.68
C GLU A 78 34.01 5.22 -33.21
N LEU A 79 32.83 4.98 -33.78
CA LEU A 79 32.66 4.83 -35.23
C LEU A 79 33.06 6.10 -35.99
N LYS A 80 32.65 7.27 -35.49
CA LYS A 80 32.95 8.58 -36.09
C LYS A 80 34.44 8.92 -36.03
N ASN A 81 35.14 8.52 -34.98
CA ASN A 81 36.56 8.77 -34.80
C ASN A 81 37.46 7.73 -35.49
N GLY A 82 36.94 6.51 -35.73
CA GLY A 82 37.63 5.43 -36.43
C GLY A 82 37.50 5.46 -37.96
N THR A 83 36.81 6.45 -38.54
CA THR A 83 36.68 6.62 -40.01
C THR A 83 37.73 7.54 -40.64
N ASN A 84 38.82 7.86 -39.94
CA ASN A 84 39.99 8.56 -40.49
C ASN A 84 41.14 7.59 -40.80
#